data_AF-A0A7W1MWE3-F1
#
_entry.id   AF-A0A7W1MWE3-F1
#
_cell.length_a   1.000
_cell.length_b   1.000
_cell.length_c   1.000
_cell.angle_alpha   90.00
_cell.angle_beta   90.00
_cell.angle_gamma   90.00
#
_symmetry.space_group_name_H-M   'P 1'
#
loop_
_entity.id
_entity.type
_entity.pdbx_description
1 polymer ?
#
loop_
_entity_poly.entity_id
_entity_poly.type
_entity_poly.pdbx_seq_one_letter_code
_entity_poly.pdbx_strand_id
1 'polypeptide(L)'
;MLETMNAEMDIGTNKKAFQINLDIKKYGTFAEIGAGQEVARRFFHVGGAAGTIAKTMSAYDMQFSDAIYGPAERYVSRARLQTMIDHEYCLLLERLDQKLGDERTFFVFADTVAARSFKQHNESHGWLGMRFQAETRGEPSQIIIHVRMLDEANVDQQEALGVIGVNLIYGAFYYHQPEKLISSLQENLAPERMQVDMIKFSGPAYAGVDNRLMSLQLVSQGLTNAVMFTADGESVQPADIFHKKTIIVERGSFRPVTYATNDMLDGARADVLRQTGVT
;
A
#
# COMPACT_ATOMS: atom_id res chain seq x y z
N MET A 1 -30.75 2.07 -6.55
CA MET A 1 -29.92 0.85 -6.60
C MET A 1 -28.46 1.20 -6.33
N LEU A 2 -27.81 2.02 -7.17
CA LEU A 2 -26.45 2.55 -6.91
C LEU A 2 -26.30 3.30 -5.56
N GLU A 3 -27.19 4.23 -5.23
CA GLU A 3 -27.15 4.95 -3.94
C GLU A 3 -27.33 4.02 -2.73
N THR A 4 -28.18 3.00 -2.86
CA THR A 4 -28.44 2.00 -1.81
C THR A 4 -27.24 1.09 -1.60
N MET A 5 -26.57 0.68 -2.69
CA MET A 5 -25.32 -0.09 -2.65
C MET A 5 -24.18 0.73 -2.02
N ASN A 6 -24.03 2.00 -2.40
CA ASN A 6 -23.04 2.89 -1.79
C ASN A 6 -23.26 3.05 -0.28
N ALA A 7 -24.51 3.19 0.15
CA ALA A 7 -24.83 3.26 1.58
C ALA A 7 -24.48 1.96 2.34
N GLU A 8 -24.74 0.78 1.76
CA GLU A 8 -24.35 -0.50 2.37
C GLU A 8 -22.83 -0.69 2.45
N MET A 9 -22.11 -0.30 1.40
CA MET A 9 -20.65 -0.31 1.35
C MET A 9 -20.05 0.61 2.43
N ASP A 10 -20.58 1.84 2.54
CA ASP A 10 -20.16 2.78 3.59
C ASP A 10 -20.45 2.24 4.99
N ILE A 11 -21.60 1.60 5.21
CA ILE A 11 -21.92 0.94 6.48
C ILE A 11 -20.90 -0.15 6.82
N GLY A 12 -20.51 -0.97 5.85
CA GLY A 12 -19.54 -2.05 6.03
C GLY A 12 -18.16 -1.51 6.45
N THR A 13 -17.65 -0.50 5.75
CA THR A 13 -16.35 0.12 6.04
C THR A 13 -16.37 0.87 7.36
N ASN A 14 -17.45 1.62 7.64
CA ASN A 14 -17.60 2.37 8.88
C ASN A 14 -17.68 1.44 10.10
N LYS A 15 -18.31 0.25 9.97
CA LYS A 15 -18.28 -0.77 11.03
C LYS A 15 -16.86 -1.24 11.36
N LYS A 16 -16.01 -1.47 10.34
CA LYS A 16 -14.60 -1.85 10.55
C LYS A 16 -13.83 -0.75 11.30
N ALA A 17 -13.94 0.49 10.84
CA ALA A 17 -13.29 1.64 11.49
C ALA A 17 -13.79 1.83 12.93
N PHE A 18 -15.10 1.69 13.17
CA PHE A 18 -15.68 1.81 14.50
C PHE A 18 -15.21 0.69 15.43
N GLN A 19 -15.13 -0.56 14.95
CA GLN A 19 -14.59 -1.67 15.73
C GLN A 19 -13.14 -1.41 16.16
N ILE A 20 -12.30 -0.86 15.27
CA ILE A 20 -10.93 -0.47 15.61
C ILE A 20 -10.92 0.64 16.65
N ASN A 21 -11.79 1.66 16.51
CA ASN A 21 -11.91 2.75 17.50
C ASN A 21 -12.32 2.29 18.90
N LEU A 22 -13.07 1.18 19.00
CA LEU A 22 -13.46 0.60 20.28
C LEU A 22 -12.37 -0.29 20.89
N ASP A 23 -11.43 -0.80 20.11
CA ASP A 23 -10.28 -1.54 20.63
C ASP A 23 -9.23 -0.57 21.16
N ILE A 24 -9.37 -0.23 22.44
CA ILE A 24 -8.43 0.65 23.13
C ILE A 24 -6.98 0.17 23.02
N LYS A 25 -6.68 -1.11 22.79
CA LYS A 25 -5.28 -1.53 22.67
C LYS A 25 -4.63 -0.95 21.42
N LYS A 26 -5.38 -0.62 20.38
CA LYS A 26 -4.84 -0.14 19.09
C LYS A 26 -4.70 1.37 19.12
N TYR A 27 -3.46 1.87 19.14
CA TYR A 27 -3.21 3.31 19.22
C TYR A 27 -2.11 3.73 18.24
N GLY A 28 -2.33 4.75 17.42
CA GLY A 28 -1.41 4.99 16.31
C GLY A 28 -1.52 6.31 15.60
N THR A 29 -0.68 6.46 14.58
CA THR A 29 -0.61 7.65 13.74
C THR A 29 -1.07 7.35 12.32
N PHE A 30 -1.74 8.32 11.70
CA PHE A 30 -2.10 8.32 10.28
C PHE A 30 -1.29 9.41 9.57
N ALA A 31 -0.51 9.05 8.55
CA ALA A 31 0.27 9.99 7.75
C ALA A 31 -0.07 9.83 6.27
N GLU A 32 -0.91 10.71 5.75
CA GLU A 32 -1.51 10.58 4.41
C GLU A 32 -1.07 11.75 3.54
N ILE A 33 -0.60 11.47 2.32
CA ILE A 33 -0.11 12.51 1.40
C ILE A 33 -0.62 12.26 -0.03
N GLY A 34 -1.27 13.30 -0.58
CA GLY A 34 -1.55 13.40 -2.01
C GLY A 34 -2.98 13.02 -2.43
N ALA A 35 -3.79 12.48 -1.52
CA ALA A 35 -5.18 12.10 -1.80
C ALA A 35 -6.13 12.37 -0.61
N GLY A 36 -5.92 13.47 0.11
CA GLY A 36 -6.69 13.77 1.33
C GLY A 36 -6.17 13.01 2.56
N GLN A 37 -6.95 13.04 3.63
CA GLN A 37 -6.75 12.22 4.82
C GLN A 37 -7.96 11.30 5.01
N GLU A 38 -8.32 10.59 3.94
CA GLU A 38 -9.60 9.89 3.83
C GLU A 38 -9.71 8.68 4.74
N VAL A 39 -8.59 8.04 5.04
CA VAL A 39 -8.56 6.93 5.99
C VAL A 39 -8.79 7.49 7.39
N ALA A 40 -8.02 8.49 7.83
CA ALA A 40 -8.24 9.12 9.13
C ALA A 40 -9.64 9.75 9.25
N ARG A 41 -10.16 10.36 8.17
CA ARG A 41 -11.50 10.94 8.13
C ARG A 41 -12.58 9.91 8.50
N ARG A 42 -12.48 8.67 8.00
CA ARG A 42 -13.44 7.60 8.36
C ARG A 42 -13.39 7.27 9.85
N PHE A 43 -12.20 7.21 10.45
CA PHE A 43 -12.06 6.97 11.89
C PHE A 43 -12.62 8.14 12.72
N PHE A 44 -12.45 9.39 12.30
CA PHE A 44 -13.10 10.52 12.97
C PHE A 44 -14.62 10.48 12.83
N HIS A 45 -15.12 10.15 11.64
CA HIS A 45 -16.54 10.17 11.33
C HIS A 45 -17.36 9.18 12.16
N VAL A 46 -16.84 7.98 12.39
CA VAL A 46 -17.55 6.93 13.14
C VAL A 46 -17.51 7.11 14.67
N GLY A 47 -16.75 8.09 15.17
CA GLY A 47 -16.61 8.36 16.60
C GLY A 47 -15.68 7.37 17.33
N GLY A 48 -15.25 7.73 18.54
CA GLY A 48 -14.30 6.93 19.35
C GLY A 48 -12.82 7.12 18.98
N ALA A 49 -12.52 7.93 17.97
CA ALA A 49 -11.16 8.15 17.45
C ALA A 49 -10.12 8.57 18.51
N ALA A 50 -10.52 9.25 19.59
CA ALA A 50 -9.62 9.62 20.68
C ALA A 50 -8.98 8.40 21.40
N GLY A 51 -9.61 7.23 21.30
CA GLY A 51 -9.09 5.97 21.83
C GLY A 51 -8.06 5.27 20.93
N THR A 52 -7.89 5.76 19.68
CA THR A 52 -7.13 5.06 18.63
C THR A 52 -6.14 5.95 17.88
N ILE A 53 -6.47 7.23 17.68
CA ILE A 53 -5.65 8.17 16.93
C ILE A 53 -4.82 9.01 17.90
N ALA A 54 -3.50 8.78 17.89
CA ALA A 54 -2.53 9.63 18.57
C ALA A 54 -2.28 10.93 17.80
N LYS A 55 -2.18 10.82 16.47
CA LYS A 55 -1.85 11.92 15.57
C LYS A 55 -2.35 11.63 14.15
N THR A 56 -2.77 12.67 13.45
CA THR A 56 -2.91 12.64 12.00
C THR A 56 -1.98 13.69 11.38
N MET A 57 -1.46 13.40 10.20
CA MET A 57 -0.44 14.20 9.53
C MET A 57 -0.66 14.18 8.03
N SER A 58 -0.45 15.32 7.39
CA SER A 58 -0.45 15.46 5.94
C SER A 58 0.41 16.66 5.53
N ALA A 59 1.42 16.45 4.69
CA ALA A 59 2.27 17.51 4.13
C ALA A 59 2.20 17.54 2.60
N TYR A 60 1.40 18.48 2.07
CA TYR A 60 1.22 18.69 0.63
C TYR A 60 2.35 19.49 -0.03
N ASP A 61 2.90 20.47 0.70
CA ASP A 61 4.02 21.23 0.19
C ASP A 61 5.30 20.38 0.22
N MET A 62 6.02 20.33 -0.90
CA MET A 62 7.19 19.48 -1.05
C MET A 62 8.30 19.84 -0.05
N GLN A 63 8.51 21.13 0.22
CA GLN A 63 9.57 21.57 1.14
C GLN A 63 9.22 21.21 2.59
N PHE A 64 7.95 21.36 2.98
CA PHE A 64 7.49 20.87 4.29
C PHE A 64 7.60 19.35 4.39
N SER A 65 7.22 18.63 3.34
CA SER A 65 7.33 17.18 3.28
C SER A 65 8.79 16.73 3.41
N ASP A 66 9.73 17.43 2.77
CA ASP A 66 11.16 17.13 2.84
C ASP A 66 11.76 17.47 4.20
N ALA A 67 11.32 18.56 4.82
CA ALA A 67 11.77 18.93 6.16
C ALA A 67 11.40 17.89 7.23
N ILE A 68 10.32 17.12 7.00
CA ILE A 68 9.82 16.10 7.93
C ILE A 68 10.38 14.72 7.59
N TYR A 69 10.34 14.31 6.31
CA TYR A 69 10.64 12.93 5.89
C TYR A 69 11.93 12.79 5.08
N GLY A 70 12.68 13.88 4.90
CA GLY A 70 13.85 13.95 4.02
C GLY A 70 13.48 14.08 2.54
N PRO A 71 14.45 14.39 1.67
CA PRO A 71 14.22 14.46 0.23
C PRO A 71 13.95 13.07 -0.36
N ALA A 72 13.17 13.02 -1.44
CA ALA A 72 12.91 11.79 -2.20
C ALA A 72 13.09 12.01 -3.71
N GLU A 73 13.69 11.04 -4.39
CA GLU A 73 13.79 11.08 -5.87
C GLU A 73 12.39 11.03 -6.52
N ARG A 74 11.49 10.24 -5.94
CA ARG A 74 10.09 10.14 -6.30
C ARG A 74 9.23 10.21 -5.05
N TYR A 75 8.35 11.21 -5.01
CA TYR A 75 7.45 11.43 -3.88
C TYR A 75 6.37 10.36 -3.79
N VAL A 76 5.87 9.84 -4.92
CA VAL A 76 4.98 8.66 -4.92
C VAL A 76 5.82 7.44 -5.23
N SER A 77 6.38 6.85 -4.17
CA SER A 77 7.25 5.67 -4.25
C SER A 77 7.22 4.86 -2.95
N ARG A 78 7.62 3.59 -3.05
CA ARG A 78 7.79 2.73 -1.87
C ARG A 78 8.83 3.29 -0.90
N ALA A 79 9.91 3.89 -1.42
CA ALA A 79 10.95 4.49 -0.58
C ALA A 79 10.39 5.65 0.24
N ARG A 80 9.58 6.52 -0.37
CA ARG A 80 8.91 7.61 0.35
C ARG A 80 7.93 7.10 1.41
N LEU A 81 7.10 6.12 1.07
CA LEU A 81 6.22 5.49 2.05
C LEU A 81 7.02 4.96 3.25
N GLN A 82 8.14 4.30 3.00
CA GLN A 82 8.98 3.74 4.06
C GLN A 82 9.54 4.82 4.99
N THR A 83 10.04 5.94 4.45
CA THR A 83 10.55 7.04 5.30
C THR A 83 9.44 7.67 6.14
N MET A 84 8.22 7.77 5.61
CA MET A 84 7.05 8.22 6.37
C MET A 84 6.74 7.27 7.52
N ILE A 85 6.64 5.97 7.26
CA ILE A 85 6.37 4.96 8.30
C ILE A 85 7.44 4.98 9.38
N ASP A 86 8.71 5.03 8.99
CA ASP A 86 9.83 5.01 9.94
C ASP A 86 9.84 6.25 10.84
N HIS A 87 9.71 7.44 10.25
CA HIS A 87 9.68 8.70 11.00
C HIS A 87 8.52 8.74 11.99
N GLU A 88 7.30 8.44 11.51
CA GLU A 88 6.10 8.51 12.34
C GLU A 88 6.09 7.46 13.45
N TYR A 89 6.62 6.27 13.18
CA TYR A 89 6.67 5.19 14.17
C TYR A 89 7.69 5.50 15.26
N CYS A 90 8.88 5.99 14.88
CA CYS A 90 9.90 6.43 15.84
C CYS A 90 9.36 7.56 16.73
N LEU A 91 8.72 8.56 16.15
CA LEU A 91 8.13 9.67 16.90
C LEU A 91 6.98 9.22 17.82
N LEU A 92 6.16 8.26 17.39
CA LEU A 92 5.10 7.69 18.22
C LEU A 92 5.69 7.00 19.46
N LEU A 93 6.73 6.18 19.29
CA LEU A 93 7.42 5.51 20.39
C LEU A 93 8.11 6.51 21.33
N GLU A 94 8.86 7.47 20.77
CA GLU A 94 9.54 8.53 21.54
C GLU A 94 8.57 9.24 22.50
N ARG A 95 7.34 9.51 22.06
CA ARG A 95 6.38 10.31 22.82
C ARG A 95 5.55 9.49 23.80
N LEU A 96 5.23 8.24 23.47
CA LEU A 96 4.18 7.50 24.16
C LEU A 96 4.61 6.16 24.77
N ASP A 97 5.72 5.57 24.34
CA ASP A 97 6.09 4.21 24.74
C ASP A 97 6.31 4.07 26.25
N GLN A 98 6.94 5.06 26.89
CA GLN A 98 7.15 5.04 28.33
C GLN A 98 5.83 5.06 29.13
N LYS A 99 4.78 5.69 28.61
CA LYS A 99 3.51 5.89 29.33
C LYS A 99 2.45 4.86 28.98
N LEU A 100 2.41 4.43 27.73
CA LEU A 100 1.32 3.63 27.17
C LEU A 100 1.79 2.30 26.58
N GLY A 101 3.10 2.09 26.41
CA GLY A 101 3.65 0.92 25.70
C GLY A 101 3.35 -0.42 26.37
N ASP A 102 3.05 -0.42 27.68
CA ASP A 102 2.66 -1.63 28.43
C ASP A 102 1.15 -1.96 28.29
N GLU A 103 0.34 -0.99 27.85
CA GLU A 103 -1.12 -1.13 27.74
C GLU A 103 -1.60 -1.17 26.28
N ARG A 104 -0.86 -0.52 25.37
CA ARG A 104 -1.25 -0.25 23.99
C ARG A 104 -0.25 -0.88 23.02
N THR A 105 -0.77 -1.45 21.94
CA THR A 105 -0.01 -1.84 20.76
C THR A 105 0.00 -0.69 19.77
N PHE A 106 1.19 -0.22 19.39
CA PHE A 106 1.31 0.92 18.51
C PHE A 106 1.19 0.56 17.03
N PHE A 107 0.66 1.48 16.24
CA PHE A 107 0.68 1.38 14.79
C PHE A 107 0.92 2.72 14.09
N VAL A 108 1.37 2.63 12.84
CA VAL A 108 1.39 3.72 11.88
C VAL A 108 0.77 3.22 10.60
N PHE A 109 -0.27 3.92 10.16
CA PHE A 109 -0.74 3.86 8.80
C PHE A 109 -0.14 5.04 8.03
N ALA A 110 0.38 4.79 6.84
CA ALA A 110 0.84 5.84 5.96
C ALA A 110 0.46 5.57 4.51
N ASP A 111 0.27 6.64 3.75
CA ASP A 111 0.14 6.56 2.30
C ASP A 111 0.82 7.73 1.58
N THR A 112 1.25 7.46 0.36
CA THR A 112 1.69 8.48 -0.58
C THR A 112 1.11 8.18 -1.95
N VAL A 113 0.35 9.14 -2.48
CA VAL A 113 -0.58 8.89 -3.58
C VAL A 113 -0.52 10.01 -4.61
N ALA A 114 -0.54 9.63 -5.89
CA ALA A 114 -0.79 10.53 -7.00
C ALA A 114 -2.27 10.43 -7.41
N ALA A 115 -3.14 11.17 -6.73
CA ALA A 115 -4.53 11.27 -7.16
C ALA A 115 -4.66 12.17 -8.40
N ARG A 116 -5.77 12.01 -9.13
CA ARG A 116 -5.98 12.74 -10.38
C ARG A 116 -5.98 14.24 -10.13
N SER A 117 -5.06 14.96 -10.79
CA SER A 117 -5.01 16.41 -10.73
C SER A 117 -5.82 17.03 -11.87
N PHE A 118 -6.32 18.25 -11.67
CA PHE A 118 -6.96 19.03 -12.74
C PHE A 118 -6.04 19.34 -13.94
N LYS A 119 -4.72 19.20 -13.79
CA LYS A 119 -3.72 19.62 -14.80
C LYS A 119 -3.03 18.47 -15.53
N GLN A 120 -3.05 17.25 -15.00
CA GLN A 120 -2.33 16.10 -15.56
C GLN A 120 -3.20 14.86 -15.60
N HIS A 121 -3.27 14.22 -16.76
CA HIS A 121 -3.91 12.92 -17.00
C HIS A 121 -2.95 11.74 -16.79
N ASN A 122 -2.09 11.82 -15.78
CA ASN A 122 -1.20 10.70 -15.45
C ASN A 122 -1.98 9.57 -14.77
N GLU A 123 -1.41 8.37 -14.80
CA GLU A 123 -1.92 7.22 -14.08
C GLU A 123 -2.07 7.55 -12.58
N SER A 124 -3.26 7.29 -12.03
CA SER A 124 -3.55 7.52 -10.62
C SER A 124 -3.18 6.27 -9.83
N HIS A 125 -2.19 6.39 -8.95
CA HIS A 125 -1.63 5.25 -8.21
C HIS A 125 -1.07 5.69 -6.86
N GLY A 126 -0.80 4.74 -5.97
CA GLY A 126 -0.32 5.05 -4.63
C GLY A 126 0.29 3.88 -3.89
N TRP A 127 1.08 4.21 -2.88
CA TRP A 127 1.66 3.28 -1.93
C TRP A 127 0.98 3.46 -0.58
N LEU A 128 0.47 2.38 0.00
CA LEU A 128 -0.09 2.37 1.33
C LEU A 128 0.71 1.38 2.19
N GLY A 129 0.86 1.69 3.47
CA GLY A 129 1.54 0.80 4.39
C GLY A 129 1.03 0.91 5.81
N MET A 130 1.11 -0.21 6.50
CA MET A 130 0.73 -0.38 7.89
C MET A 130 1.88 -1.03 8.63
N ARG A 131 2.47 -0.31 9.59
CA ARG A 131 3.39 -0.88 10.58
C ARG A 131 2.68 -0.99 11.91
N PHE A 132 2.77 -2.13 12.57
CA PHE A 132 2.01 -2.37 13.79
C PHE A 132 2.68 -3.39 14.71
N GLN A 133 2.41 -3.25 16.01
CA GLN A 133 2.75 -4.24 17.01
C GLN A 133 1.62 -5.26 17.17
N ALA A 134 1.94 -6.55 17.16
CA ALA A 134 0.98 -7.61 17.52
C ALA A 134 0.76 -7.67 19.04
N GLU A 135 1.83 -7.41 19.81
CA GLU A 135 1.87 -7.44 21.26
C GLU A 135 2.55 -6.17 21.80
N THR A 136 2.23 -5.78 23.03
CA THR A 136 2.81 -4.60 23.68
C THR A 136 4.33 -4.72 23.74
N ARG A 137 5.05 -3.64 23.40
CA ARG A 137 6.52 -3.61 23.29
C ARG A 137 7.14 -4.66 22.35
N GLY A 138 6.33 -5.33 21.52
CA GLY A 138 6.81 -6.28 20.54
C GLY A 138 7.50 -5.60 19.36
N GLU A 139 8.38 -6.33 18.70
CA GLU A 139 8.92 -5.93 17.40
C GLU A 139 7.78 -5.78 16.38
N PRO A 140 7.73 -4.66 15.62
CA PRO A 140 6.61 -4.40 14.74
C PRO A 140 6.67 -5.26 13.47
N SER A 141 5.50 -5.59 12.95
CA SER A 141 5.33 -6.15 11.62
C SER A 141 4.80 -5.09 10.66
N GLN A 142 4.99 -5.31 9.36
CA GLN A 142 4.63 -4.33 8.34
C GLN A 142 4.03 -4.99 7.11
N ILE A 143 2.98 -4.35 6.60
CA ILE A 143 2.33 -4.67 5.32
C ILE A 143 2.47 -3.43 4.44
N ILE A 144 2.94 -3.62 3.21
CA ILE A 144 2.95 -2.58 2.18
C ILE A 144 2.12 -3.10 1.00
N ILE A 145 1.29 -2.23 0.43
CA ILE A 145 0.61 -2.46 -0.84
C ILE A 145 0.86 -1.32 -1.81
N HIS A 146 0.80 -1.64 -3.10
CA HIS A 146 0.61 -0.65 -4.15
C HIS A 146 -0.79 -0.78 -4.73
N VAL A 147 -1.40 0.36 -5.05
CA VAL A 147 -2.74 0.43 -5.60
C VAL A 147 -2.76 1.27 -6.88
N ARG A 148 -3.63 0.88 -7.81
CA ARG A 148 -4.02 1.69 -8.96
C ARG A 148 -5.46 2.14 -8.76
N MET A 149 -5.70 3.43 -8.94
CA MET A 149 -7.01 4.04 -8.78
C MET A 149 -7.60 4.22 -10.17
N LEU A 150 -8.74 3.59 -10.39
CA LEU A 150 -9.34 3.45 -11.73
C LEU A 150 -10.54 4.39 -11.91
N ASP A 151 -11.06 4.94 -10.82
CA ASP A 151 -12.11 5.96 -10.85
C ASP A 151 -11.65 7.21 -11.63
N GLU A 152 -12.59 7.82 -12.37
CA GLU A 152 -12.29 9.00 -13.16
C GLU A 152 -12.23 10.28 -12.31
N ALA A 153 -13.09 10.43 -11.31
CA ALA A 153 -13.13 11.64 -10.50
C ALA A 153 -12.20 11.55 -9.28
N ASN A 154 -11.51 12.64 -8.96
CA ASN A 154 -10.63 12.69 -7.79
C ASN A 154 -11.36 12.37 -6.48
N VAL A 155 -12.61 12.83 -6.31
CA VAL A 155 -13.41 12.56 -5.10
C VAL A 155 -13.71 11.06 -4.95
N ASP A 156 -13.97 10.36 -6.06
CA ASP A 156 -14.24 8.93 -6.04
C ASP A 156 -12.96 8.15 -5.71
N GLN A 157 -11.81 8.56 -6.27
CA GLN A 157 -10.50 7.98 -5.92
C GLN A 157 -10.19 8.15 -4.43
N GLN A 158 -10.44 9.34 -3.87
CA GLN A 158 -10.29 9.65 -2.45
C GLN A 158 -11.17 8.77 -1.57
N GLU A 159 -12.46 8.65 -1.91
CA GLU A 159 -13.41 7.83 -1.16
C GLU A 159 -12.99 6.36 -1.15
N ALA A 160 -12.61 5.80 -2.30
CA ALA A 160 -12.15 4.42 -2.42
C ALA A 160 -10.81 4.20 -1.67
N LEU A 161 -9.93 5.21 -1.63
CA LEU A 161 -8.68 5.14 -0.88
C LEU A 161 -8.96 5.04 0.62
N GLY A 162 -9.94 5.81 1.11
CA GLY A 162 -10.45 5.71 2.47
C GLY A 162 -10.93 4.30 2.80
N VAL A 163 -11.66 3.64 1.88
CA VAL A 163 -12.14 2.26 2.08
C VAL A 163 -10.98 1.27 2.14
N ILE A 164 -10.09 1.28 1.15
CA ILE A 164 -9.01 0.28 1.11
C ILE A 164 -8.01 0.46 2.25
N GLY A 165 -7.76 1.70 2.70
CA GLY A 165 -6.94 1.98 3.87
C GLY A 165 -7.56 1.43 5.16
N VAL A 166 -8.87 1.60 5.38
CA VAL A 166 -9.58 0.97 6.50
C VAL A 166 -9.51 -0.56 6.41
N ASN A 167 -9.68 -1.13 5.21
CA ASN A 167 -9.58 -2.58 5.01
C ASN A 167 -8.16 -3.10 5.30
N LEU A 168 -7.11 -2.38 4.92
CA LEU A 168 -5.73 -2.73 5.21
C LEU A 168 -5.46 -2.74 6.72
N ILE A 169 -5.88 -1.68 7.43
CA ILE A 169 -5.72 -1.58 8.89
C ILE A 169 -6.51 -2.69 9.59
N TYR A 170 -7.76 -2.90 9.18
CA TYR A 170 -8.60 -3.95 9.75
C TYR A 170 -7.99 -5.33 9.53
N GLY A 171 -7.54 -5.61 8.30
CA GLY A 171 -6.91 -6.88 7.96
C GLY A 171 -5.65 -7.13 8.78
N ALA A 172 -4.80 -6.11 8.96
CA ALA A 172 -3.59 -6.21 9.77
C ALA A 172 -3.88 -6.61 11.23
N PHE A 173 -4.97 -6.11 11.81
CA PHE A 173 -5.31 -6.40 13.21
C PHE A 173 -6.15 -7.66 13.41
N TYR A 174 -7.03 -8.00 12.47
CA TYR A 174 -8.06 -9.02 12.71
C TYR A 174 -7.92 -10.27 11.84
N TYR A 175 -7.06 -10.26 10.81
CA TYR A 175 -6.83 -11.43 9.97
C TYR A 175 -5.42 -12.00 10.16
N HIS A 176 -5.39 -13.22 10.72
CA HIS A 176 -4.16 -13.97 10.96
C HIS A 176 -3.63 -14.65 9.68
N GLN A 177 -4.52 -14.94 8.73
CA GLN A 177 -4.18 -15.57 7.46
C GLN A 177 -3.97 -14.49 6.40
N PRO A 178 -2.75 -14.35 5.83
CA PRO A 178 -2.46 -13.36 4.79
C PRO A 178 -3.39 -13.45 3.57
N GLU A 179 -3.79 -14.65 3.17
CA GLU A 179 -4.69 -14.89 2.03
C GLU A 179 -6.07 -14.28 2.30
N LYS A 180 -6.55 -14.40 3.54
CA LYS A 180 -7.81 -13.78 3.96
C LYS A 180 -7.68 -12.26 3.99
N LEU A 181 -6.56 -11.73 4.49
CA LEU A 181 -6.27 -10.31 4.46
C LEU A 181 -6.32 -9.77 3.02
N ILE A 182 -5.65 -10.44 2.08
CA ILE A 182 -5.65 -10.06 0.67
C ILE A 182 -7.08 -10.01 0.12
N SER A 183 -7.86 -11.08 0.31
CA SER A 183 -9.25 -11.14 -0.18
C SER A 183 -10.11 -10.00 0.38
N SER A 184 -9.82 -9.56 1.60
CA SER A 184 -10.60 -8.53 2.28
C SER A 184 -10.30 -7.09 1.85
N LEU A 185 -9.19 -6.85 1.12
CA LEU A 185 -8.80 -5.50 0.69
C LEU A 185 -9.86 -4.84 -0.19
N GLN A 186 -10.58 -5.63 -1.00
CA GLN A 186 -11.65 -5.15 -1.89
C GLN A 186 -13.05 -5.17 -1.26
N GLU A 187 -13.19 -5.58 0.01
CA GLU A 187 -14.51 -5.55 0.66
C GLU A 187 -15.06 -4.13 0.70
N ASN A 188 -16.35 -3.96 0.38
CA ASN A 188 -17.02 -2.66 0.29
C ASN A 188 -16.41 -1.71 -0.77
N LEU A 189 -15.71 -2.24 -1.78
CA LEU A 189 -15.38 -1.52 -3.01
C LEU A 189 -16.13 -2.18 -4.17
N ALA A 190 -16.70 -1.35 -5.05
CA ALA A 190 -17.24 -1.87 -6.29
C ALA A 190 -16.08 -2.42 -7.13
N PRO A 191 -16.30 -3.52 -7.88
CA PRO A 191 -15.31 -4.01 -8.83
C PRO A 191 -14.84 -2.86 -9.74
N GLU A 192 -13.58 -2.90 -10.15
CA GLU A 192 -12.99 -1.94 -11.10
C GLU A 192 -12.71 -0.53 -10.55
N ARG A 193 -12.98 -0.22 -9.28
CA ARG A 193 -12.61 1.09 -8.70
C ARG A 193 -11.13 1.19 -8.30
N MET A 194 -10.59 0.08 -7.79
CA MET A 194 -9.18 -0.04 -7.41
C MET A 194 -8.60 -1.41 -7.74
N GLN A 195 -7.31 -1.41 -8.05
CA GLN A 195 -6.50 -2.61 -8.26
C GLN A 195 -5.39 -2.67 -7.19
N VAL A 196 -5.16 -3.82 -6.57
CA VAL A 196 -3.99 -4.05 -5.72
C VAL A 196 -3.02 -4.91 -6.52
N ASP A 197 -1.94 -4.30 -7.02
CA ASP A 197 -1.01 -4.93 -7.95
C ASP A 197 0.35 -5.30 -7.32
N MET A 198 0.58 -4.93 -6.06
CA MET A 198 1.71 -5.37 -5.26
C MET A 198 1.31 -5.47 -3.79
N ILE A 199 1.81 -6.50 -3.12
CA ILE A 199 1.77 -6.64 -1.66
C ILE A 199 3.10 -7.18 -1.14
N LYS A 200 3.52 -6.71 0.04
CA LYS A 200 4.65 -7.26 0.78
C LYS A 200 4.37 -7.27 2.28
N PHE A 201 4.63 -8.42 2.89
CA PHE A 201 4.59 -8.65 4.33
C PHE A 201 6.02 -8.75 4.88
N SER A 202 6.23 -8.27 6.10
CA SER A 202 7.52 -8.33 6.80
C SER A 202 7.35 -8.22 8.32
N GLY A 203 8.36 -8.68 9.06
CA GLY A 203 8.36 -8.67 10.53
C GLY A 203 7.83 -9.97 11.16
N PRO A 204 7.86 -10.05 12.51
CA PRO A 204 7.66 -11.30 13.24
C PRO A 204 6.29 -11.95 13.03
N ALA A 205 5.22 -11.18 12.82
CA ALA A 205 3.88 -11.73 12.54
C ALA A 205 3.81 -12.48 11.21
N TYR A 206 4.79 -12.27 10.31
CA TYR A 206 4.82 -12.82 8.96
C TYR A 206 6.10 -13.61 8.66
N ALA A 207 6.81 -14.10 9.69
CA ALA A 207 8.07 -14.81 9.52
C ALA A 207 7.97 -16.05 8.61
N GLY A 208 6.80 -16.69 8.53
CA GLY A 208 6.53 -17.85 7.67
C GLY A 208 5.92 -17.53 6.31
N VAL A 209 5.77 -16.25 5.94
CA VAL A 209 5.07 -15.84 4.72
C VAL A 209 6.04 -15.74 3.55
N ASP A 210 5.77 -16.50 2.48
CA ASP A 210 6.44 -16.31 1.19
C ASP A 210 5.74 -15.22 0.38
N ASN A 211 6.39 -14.07 0.25
CA ASN A 211 5.84 -12.93 -0.49
C ASN A 211 5.56 -13.22 -1.96
N ARG A 212 6.23 -14.20 -2.59
CA ARG A 212 5.94 -14.58 -3.97
C ARG A 212 4.58 -15.25 -4.08
N LEU A 213 4.26 -16.12 -3.12
CA LEU A 213 2.94 -16.73 -3.02
C LEU A 213 1.88 -15.66 -2.77
N MET A 214 2.17 -14.66 -1.92
CA MET A 214 1.23 -13.55 -1.66
C MET A 214 0.99 -12.69 -2.90
N SER A 215 2.02 -12.43 -3.72
CA SER A 215 1.83 -11.79 -5.02
C SER A 215 0.97 -12.64 -5.95
N LEU A 216 1.17 -13.97 -5.99
CA LEU A 216 0.30 -14.85 -6.78
C LEU A 216 -1.14 -14.88 -6.26
N GLN A 217 -1.36 -14.70 -4.95
CA GLN A 217 -2.70 -14.60 -4.37
C GLN A 217 -3.45 -13.40 -4.96
N LEU A 218 -2.80 -12.25 -5.19
CA LEU A 218 -3.42 -11.10 -5.84
C LEU A 218 -4.03 -11.46 -7.20
N VAL A 219 -3.34 -12.27 -8.00
CA VAL A 219 -3.86 -12.73 -9.30
C VAL A 219 -4.96 -13.77 -9.11
N SER A 220 -4.73 -14.78 -8.27
CA SER A 220 -5.69 -15.88 -8.08
C SER A 220 -7.02 -15.43 -7.51
N GLN A 221 -7.02 -14.33 -6.74
CA GLN A 221 -8.20 -13.76 -6.11
C GLN A 221 -8.79 -12.59 -6.92
N GLY A 222 -8.23 -12.27 -8.08
CA GLY A 222 -8.78 -11.23 -8.98
C GLY A 222 -8.47 -9.78 -8.60
N LEU A 223 -7.49 -9.55 -7.70
CA LEU A 223 -7.07 -8.19 -7.33
C LEU A 223 -6.21 -7.51 -8.39
N THR A 224 -5.49 -8.29 -9.21
CA THR A 224 -4.71 -7.80 -10.36
C THR A 224 -4.58 -8.86 -11.45
N ASN A 225 -4.27 -8.43 -12.67
CA ASN A 225 -4.05 -9.32 -13.81
C ASN A 225 -2.60 -9.81 -13.92
N ALA A 226 -1.66 -9.10 -13.29
CA ALA A 226 -0.25 -9.42 -13.35
C ALA A 226 0.46 -8.99 -12.07
N VAL A 227 1.48 -9.76 -11.70
CA VAL A 227 2.44 -9.43 -10.65
C VAL A 227 3.85 -9.66 -11.17
N MET A 228 4.81 -8.98 -10.59
CA MET A 228 6.21 -9.08 -10.97
C MET A 228 7.09 -9.36 -9.76
N PHE A 229 8.07 -10.23 -9.97
CA PHE A 229 9.13 -10.51 -9.02
C PHE A 229 10.47 -10.55 -9.74
N THR A 230 11.51 -10.18 -9.02
CA THR A 230 12.90 -10.28 -9.49
C THR A 230 13.41 -11.73 -9.42
N ALA A 231 14.59 -11.99 -9.97
CA ALA A 231 15.16 -13.34 -10.02
C ALA A 231 15.44 -13.95 -8.64
N ASP A 232 15.71 -13.11 -7.63
CA ASP A 232 15.85 -13.46 -6.22
C ASP A 232 14.50 -13.61 -5.49
N GLY A 233 13.38 -13.36 -6.17
CA GLY A 233 12.04 -13.57 -5.63
C GLY A 233 11.44 -12.37 -4.91
N GLU A 234 12.05 -11.19 -5.00
CA GLU A 234 11.49 -9.97 -4.41
C GLU A 234 10.29 -9.45 -5.21
N SER A 235 9.18 -9.24 -4.53
CA SER A 235 7.97 -8.63 -5.10
C SER A 235 8.23 -7.15 -5.40
N VAL A 236 8.00 -6.75 -6.65
CA VAL A 236 8.35 -5.42 -7.17
C VAL A 236 7.22 -4.83 -7.99
N GLN A 237 7.09 -3.50 -7.92
CA GLN A 237 6.12 -2.77 -8.73
C GLN A 237 6.76 -2.48 -10.11
N PRO A 238 6.10 -2.83 -11.23
CA PRO A 238 6.69 -2.70 -12.58
C PRO A 238 7.11 -1.30 -12.98
N ALA A 239 6.29 -0.28 -12.69
CA ALA A 239 6.60 1.11 -13.00
C ALA A 239 7.85 1.59 -12.25
N ASP A 240 8.11 1.13 -11.04
CA ASP A 240 9.34 1.46 -10.29
C ASP A 240 10.58 0.80 -10.90
N ILE A 241 10.48 -0.44 -11.36
CA ILE A 241 11.62 -1.18 -11.95
C ILE A 241 11.95 -0.70 -13.35
N PHE A 242 10.93 -0.42 -14.17
CA PHE A 242 11.09 -0.05 -15.58
C PHE A 242 11.18 1.47 -15.80
N HIS A 243 11.05 2.28 -14.76
CA HIS A 243 11.12 3.73 -14.86
C HIS A 243 12.39 4.19 -15.59
N LYS A 244 12.21 4.92 -16.69
CA LYS A 244 13.29 5.45 -17.55
C LYS A 244 14.27 4.39 -18.07
N LYS A 245 13.86 3.12 -18.13
CA LYS A 245 14.67 2.03 -18.71
C LYS A 245 14.14 1.63 -20.07
N THR A 246 15.05 1.35 -20.99
CA THR A 246 14.73 0.66 -22.25
C THR A 246 14.46 -0.81 -21.94
N ILE A 247 13.29 -1.30 -22.33
CA ILE A 247 12.84 -2.67 -22.02
C ILE A 247 12.78 -3.52 -23.28
N ILE A 248 13.21 -4.78 -23.14
CA ILE A 248 13.00 -5.85 -24.11
C ILE A 248 12.06 -6.84 -23.46
N VAL A 249 10.98 -7.19 -24.16
CA VAL A 249 9.94 -8.07 -23.62
C VAL A 249 9.75 -9.23 -24.59
N GLU A 250 10.07 -10.43 -24.11
CA GLU A 250 9.67 -11.67 -24.77
C GLU A 250 8.41 -12.22 -24.11
N ARG A 251 7.34 -12.33 -24.90
CA ARG A 251 6.07 -12.89 -24.41
C ARG A 251 6.07 -14.40 -24.65
N GLY A 252 5.94 -15.19 -23.59
CA GLY A 252 5.89 -16.65 -23.72
C GLY A 252 5.57 -17.36 -22.41
N SER A 253 5.27 -18.66 -22.52
CA SER A 253 5.26 -19.57 -21.38
C SER A 253 6.52 -20.42 -21.47
N PHE A 254 7.41 -20.28 -20.49
CA PHE A 254 8.69 -20.97 -20.50
C PHE A 254 8.63 -22.18 -19.57
N ARG A 255 8.49 -23.38 -20.15
CA ARG A 255 8.37 -24.65 -19.43
C ARG A 255 9.09 -25.79 -20.19
N PRO A 256 10.43 -25.90 -20.16
CA PRO A 256 11.41 -25.02 -19.49
C PRO A 256 11.81 -23.81 -20.36
N VAL A 257 12.67 -22.95 -19.81
CA VAL A 257 13.45 -22.00 -20.63
C VAL A 257 14.38 -22.81 -21.53
N THR A 258 14.44 -22.48 -22.82
CA THR A 258 15.29 -23.18 -23.80
C THR A 258 16.45 -22.30 -24.26
N TYR A 259 17.51 -22.90 -24.83
CA TYR A 259 18.59 -22.13 -25.45
C TYR A 259 18.08 -21.21 -26.55
N ALA A 260 17.09 -21.64 -27.34
CA ALA A 260 16.49 -20.80 -28.37
C ALA A 260 15.84 -19.53 -27.80
N THR A 261 15.17 -19.63 -26.66
CA THR A 261 14.60 -18.49 -25.92
C THR A 261 15.71 -17.50 -25.51
N ASN A 262 16.79 -18.01 -24.93
CA ASN A 262 17.92 -17.17 -24.51
C ASN A 262 18.60 -16.51 -25.72
N ASP A 263 18.81 -17.25 -26.81
CA ASP A 263 19.42 -16.74 -28.04
C ASP A 263 18.56 -15.63 -28.67
N MET A 264 17.23 -15.75 -28.60
CA MET A 264 16.31 -14.69 -29.05
C MET A 264 16.44 -13.43 -28.22
N LEU A 265 16.51 -13.54 -26.89
CA LEU A 265 16.71 -12.39 -26.00
C LEU A 265 18.09 -11.74 -26.19
N ASP A 266 19.14 -12.54 -26.31
CA ASP A 266 20.51 -12.04 -26.52
C ASP A 266 20.65 -11.36 -27.89
N GLY A 267 20.05 -11.92 -28.94
CA GLY A 267 19.98 -11.31 -30.26
C GLY A 267 19.23 -9.98 -30.24
N ALA A 268 18.03 -9.94 -29.64
CA ALA A 268 17.25 -8.72 -29.50
C ALA A 268 18.00 -7.65 -28.69
N ARG A 269 18.71 -8.06 -27.63
CA ARG A 269 19.54 -7.17 -26.82
C ARG A 269 20.69 -6.58 -27.63
N ALA A 270 21.40 -7.39 -28.39
CA ALA A 270 22.48 -6.92 -29.26
C ALA A 270 21.97 -5.92 -30.30
N ASP A 271 20.79 -6.16 -30.88
CA ASP A 271 20.15 -5.24 -31.83
C ASP A 271 19.79 -3.89 -31.18
N VAL A 272 19.17 -3.91 -30.01
CA VAL A 272 18.79 -2.68 -29.29
C VAL A 272 20.02 -1.87 -28.89
N LEU A 273 21.07 -2.51 -28.38
CA LEU A 273 22.32 -1.82 -28.03
C LEU A 273 22.97 -1.16 -29.26
N ARG A 274 22.98 -1.86 -30.41
CA ARG A 274 23.49 -1.29 -31.68
C ARG A 274 22.69 -0.09 -32.15
N GLN A 275 21.36 -0.11 -32.02
CA GLN A 275 20.49 0.96 -32.53
C GLN A 275 20.45 2.18 -31.61
N THR A 276 20.58 1.98 -30.29
CA THR A 276 20.42 3.06 -29.31
C THR A 276 21.74 3.73 -28.92
N GLY A 277 22.90 3.12 -29.26
CA GLY A 277 24.22 3.64 -28.89
C GLY A 277 24.50 3.62 -27.38
N VAL A 278 23.64 2.95 -26.62
CA VAL A 278 23.79 2.73 -25.18
C VAL A 278 24.73 1.53 -25.01
N THR A 279 25.91 1.74 -24.42
CA THR A 279 26.84 0.68 -24.00
C THR A 279 26.45 0.12 -22.63
#